data_AF-A0A345NME8-F1
#
_entry.id   AF-A0A345NME8-F1
#
_cell.length_a   1.000
_cell.length_b   1.000
_cell.length_c   1.000
_cell.angle_alpha   90.00
_cell.angle_beta   90.00
_cell.angle_gamma   90.00
#
_symmetry.space_group_name_H-M   'P 1'
#
loop_
_entity.id
_entity.type
_entity.pdbx_description
1 polymer ?
#
loop_
_entity_poly.entity_id
_entity_poly.type
_entity_poly.pdbx_seq_one_letter_code
_entity_poly.pdbx_strand_id
1 'polypeptide(L)' 'MKVHRSALRHGVVPEDAVQAADLSLWVEPLEDDEWPHRELRLGFDTQARLLETVVLVFGVVDPQLVVRDLT' A
#
# COMPACT_ATOMS: atom_id res chain seq x y z
N MET A 1 -0.57 -9.65 4.07
CA MET A 1 -1.18 -8.62 3.21
C MET A 1 -1.56 -9.23 1.85
N LYS A 2 -2.78 -8.99 1.35
CA LYS A 2 -3.21 -9.44 0.00
C LYS A 2 -2.94 -8.35 -1.03
N VAL A 3 -2.25 -8.66 -2.14
CA VAL A 3 -1.91 -7.67 -3.18
C VAL A 3 -2.91 -7.74 -4.33
N HIS A 4 -3.69 -6.67 -4.54
CA HIS A 4 -4.61 -6.61 -5.66
C HIS A 4 -3.84 -6.49 -7.00
N ARG A 5 -4.35 -7.06 -8.10
CA ARG A 5 -3.65 -7.05 -9.41
C ARG A 5 -3.35 -5.63 -9.92
N SER A 6 -4.17 -4.64 -9.55
CA SER A 6 -3.91 -3.23 -9.87
C SER A 6 -2.61 -2.70 -9.31
N ALA A 7 -2.13 -3.28 -8.20
CA ALA A 7 -0.93 -2.89 -7.50
C ALA A 7 0.35 -3.27 -8.25
N LEU A 8 0.25 -4.22 -9.19
CA LEU A 8 1.36 -4.72 -9.99
C LEU A 8 1.50 -3.98 -11.32
N ARG A 9 0.69 -2.92 -11.50
CA ARG A 9 0.87 -2.01 -12.62
C ARG A 9 2.17 -1.23 -12.41
N HIS A 10 2.71 -0.67 -13.49
CA HIS A 10 3.95 0.13 -13.44
C HIS A 10 5.24 -0.66 -13.10
N GLY A 11 5.23 -1.99 -13.27
CA GLY A 11 6.44 -2.81 -13.17
C GLY A 11 6.88 -3.12 -11.73
N VAL A 12 6.02 -2.89 -10.74
CA VAL A 12 6.25 -3.24 -9.35
C VAL A 12 5.87 -4.71 -9.14
N VAL A 13 6.81 -5.51 -8.64
CA VAL A 13 6.53 -6.91 -8.27
C VAL A 13 5.85 -6.97 -6.90
N PRO A 14 5.09 -8.03 -6.57
CA PRO A 14 4.32 -8.09 -5.33
C PRO A 14 5.17 -7.91 -4.07
N GLU A 15 6.39 -8.43 -4.06
CA GLU A 15 7.31 -8.35 -2.92
C GLU A 15 7.73 -6.91 -2.62
N ASP A 16 8.06 -6.13 -3.66
CA ASP A 16 8.42 -4.71 -3.55
C ASP A 16 7.27 -3.87 -2.99
N ALA A 17 6.05 -4.10 -3.52
CA ALA A 17 4.84 -3.44 -3.05
C ALA A 17 4.56 -3.75 -1.57
N VAL A 18 4.74 -5.01 -1.17
CA VAL A 18 4.51 -5.43 0.22
C VAL A 18 5.55 -4.83 1.15
N GLN A 19 6.83 -4.86 0.78
CA GLN A 19 7.90 -4.28 1.60
C GLN A 19 7.67 -2.79 1.85
N ALA A 20 7.37 -2.02 0.79
CA ALA A 20 7.13 -0.59 0.92
C ALA A 20 5.92 -0.27 1.82
N ALA A 21 4.87 -1.08 1.75
CA ALA A 21 3.67 -0.89 2.56
C ALA A 21 3.79 -1.40 4.01
N ASP A 22 4.57 -2.45 4.28
CA ASP A 22 4.78 -2.96 5.65
C ASP A 22 5.82 -2.15 6.42
N LEU A 23 6.86 -1.65 5.73
CA LEU A 23 7.96 -0.86 6.32
C LEU A 23 7.82 0.64 5.98
N SER A 24 6.59 1.13 5.93
CA SER A 24 6.34 2.52 5.55
C SER A 24 6.96 3.51 6.53
N LEU A 25 7.56 4.54 5.95
CA LEU A 25 8.14 5.68 6.69
C LEU A 25 7.07 6.72 7.02
N TRP A 26 6.00 6.77 6.23
CA TRP A 26 4.87 7.65 6.43
C TRP A 26 3.56 6.91 6.18
N VAL A 27 2.57 7.15 7.03
CA VAL A 27 1.21 6.62 6.92
C VAL A 27 0.24 7.78 7.11
N GLU A 28 -0.58 8.06 6.09
CA GLU A 28 -1.62 9.09 6.12
C GLU A 28 -3.00 8.40 5.98
N PRO A 29 -3.91 8.54 6.96
CA PRO A 29 -5.30 8.16 6.78
C PRO A 29 -5.93 9.01 5.67
N LEU A 30 -6.52 8.37 4.66
CA LEU A 30 -7.16 9.10 3.55
C LEU A 30 -8.59 9.53 3.86
N GLU A 31 -9.33 8.80 4.72
CA GLU A 31 -10.69 9.14 5.17
C GLU A 31 -11.00 8.55 6.55
N ASP A 32 -11.79 9.29 7.36
CA ASP A 32 -12.05 8.93 8.76
C ASP A 32 -13.24 7.96 8.97
N ASP A 33 -14.25 7.94 8.08
CA ASP A 33 -15.53 7.23 8.35
C ASP A 33 -16.01 6.24 7.26
N GLU A 34 -15.28 6.07 6.15
CA GLU A 34 -15.66 5.11 5.09
C GLU A 34 -14.94 3.77 5.27
N TRP A 35 -15.69 2.67 5.38
CA TRP A 35 -15.13 1.31 5.45
C TRP A 35 -15.06 0.66 4.06
N PRO A 36 -13.94 0.00 3.69
CA PRO A 36 -12.71 -0.18 4.47
C PRO A 36 -11.89 1.11 4.57
N HIS A 37 -11.25 1.31 5.73
CA HIS A 37 -10.34 2.44 5.93
C HIS A 37 -9.23 2.40 4.91
N ARG A 38 -8.82 3.58 4.46
CA ARG A 38 -7.78 3.74 3.43
C ARG A 38 -6.60 4.48 4.03
N GLU A 39 -5.42 3.93 3.83
CA GLU A 39 -4.16 4.57 4.23
C GLU A 39 -3.30 4.78 2.99
N LEU A 40 -2.79 6.00 2.82
CA LEU A 40 -1.67 6.27 1.93
C LEU A 40 -0.39 5.98 2.69
N ARG A 41 0.46 5.14 2.11
CA ARG A 41 1.71 4.68 2.71
C ARG A 41 2.87 4.95 1.79
N LEU A 42 3.90 5.63 2.30
CA LEU A 42 5.16 5.88 1.59
C LEU A 42 6.26 5.02 2.21
N GLY A 43 6.93 4.21 1.39
CA GLY A 43 8.01 3.34 1.85
C GLY A 43 8.94 2.90 0.73
N PHE A 44 10.10 2.39 1.11
CA PHE A 44 11.09 1.88 0.16
C PHE A 44 10.83 0.42 -0.17
N ASP A 45 10.97 0.07 -1.44
CA ASP A 45 10.99 -1.32 -1.88
C ASP A 45 12.36 -2.01 -1.66
N THR A 46 12.52 -3.24 -2.17
CA THR A 46 13.77 -4.00 -2.02
C THR A 46 14.97 -3.36 -2.73
N GLN A 47 14.73 -2.43 -3.66
CA GLN A 47 15.73 -1.76 -4.49
C GLN A 47 15.94 -0.29 -4.09
N ALA A 48 15.47 0.10 -2.90
CA ALA A 48 15.53 1.47 -2.40
C ALA A 48 14.83 2.52 -3.29
N ARG A 49 13.82 2.11 -4.07
CA ARG A 49 12.92 3.05 -4.76
C ARG A 49 11.81 3.42 -3.78
N LEU A 50 11.49 4.71 -3.68
CA LEU A 50 10.36 5.17 -2.90
C LEU A 50 9.07 4.86 -3.65
N LEU A 51 8.19 4.08 -3.04
CA LEU A 51 6.87 3.76 -3.57
C LEU A 51 5.79 4.44 -2.74
N GLU A 52 4.78 4.93 -3.44
CA GLU A 52 3.50 5.34 -2.87
C GLU A 52 2.50 4.19 -3.02
N THR A 53 1.86 3.79 -1.92
CA THR A 53 0.95 2.65 -1.88
C THR A 53 -0.34 3.03 -1.15
N VAL A 54 -1.48 2.46 -1.56
CA VAL A 54 -2.74 2.60 -0.81
C VAL A 54 -3.08 1.28 -0.15
N VAL A 55 -3.23 1.27 1.17
CA VAL A 55 -3.63 0.08 1.94
C VAL A 55 -5.09 0.22 2.32
N LEU A 56 -5.89 -0.80 2.00
CA LEU A 56 -7.25 -0.96 2.51
C LEU A 56 -7.21 -1.79 3.80
N VAL A 57 -7.55 -1.16 4.91
CA VAL A 57 -7.54 -1.78 6.24
C VAL A 57 -8.95 -2.25 6.59
N PHE A 58 -9.15 -3.57 6.55
CA PHE A 58 -10.43 -4.21 6.89
C PHE A 58 -10.43 -4.61 8.38
N GLY A 59 -10.71 -3.65 9.26
CA GLY A 59 -10.75 -3.90 10.70
C GLY A 59 -9.45 -4.53 11.25
N VAL A 60 -9.54 -5.22 12.40
CA VAL A 60 -8.36 -5.71 13.13
C VAL A 60 -7.73 -6.99 12.56
N VAL A 61 -8.35 -7.65 11.56
CA VAL A 61 -8.04 -9.06 11.24
C VAL A 61 -7.55 -9.37 9.82
N ASP A 62 -7.59 -8.48 8.83
CA ASP A 62 -6.91 -8.76 7.53
C ASP A 62 -6.71 -7.52 6.62
N PRO A 63 -5.59 -6.77 6.72
CA PRO A 63 -5.33 -5.64 5.81
C PRO A 63 -5.03 -6.12 4.37
N GLN A 64 -5.66 -5.46 3.38
CA GLN A 64 -5.42 -5.68 1.95
C GLN A 64 -4.66 -4.50 1.33
N LEU A 65 -3.74 -4.75 0.42
CA LEU A 65 -2.97 -3.74 -0.29
C LEU A 65 -3.53 -3.49 -1.69
N VAL A 66 -3.73 -2.21 -2.00
CA VAL A 66 -4.02 -1.69 -3.33
C VAL A 66 -2.97 -0.63 -3.67
N VAL A 67 -1.83 -1.00 -4.27
CA VAL A 67 -0.92 0.04 -4.76
C VAL A 67 -1.61 0.85 -5.85
N ARG A 68 -1.63 2.17 -5.67
CA ARG A 68 -2.11 3.13 -6.64
C ARG A 68 -0.96 4.11 -6.85
N ASP A 69 -0.29 3.96 -7.99
CA ASP A 69 0.66 4.95 -8.48
C ASP A 69 -0.16 6.16 -8.99
N LEU A 70 0.20 7.37 -8.58
CA LEU A 70 -0.41 8.62 -9.08
C LEU A 70 0.34 9.21 -10.28
N THR A 71 1.31 8.48 -10.86
CA THR A 71 2.01 8.89 -12.09
C THR A 71 1.42 8.32 -13.37
#